data_AF-A0A399TB82-F1
#
_entry.id   AF-A0A399TB82-F1
#
_cell.length_a   1.000
_cell.length_b   1.000
_cell.length_c   1.000
_cell.angle_alpha   90.00
_cell.angle_beta   90.00
_cell.angle_gamma   90.00
#
_symmetry.space_group_name_H-M   'P 1'
#
loop_
_entity.id
_entity.type
_entity.pdbx_description
1 polymer ?
#
loop_
_entity_poly.entity_id
_entity_poly.type
_entity_poly.pdbx_seq_one_letter_code
_entity_poly.pdbx_strand_id
1 'polypeptide(L)'
;MGSIVADVTAACSRTTLQSFTGGEFWRDAPALTATTPYVDPTAPGTVQLIQGSRDAPCDDAVQVVDSGQAAAVLCGSGALHVRSGSGDFRLVDAPGALALALGPDGILTAGTAESCAGTSIGRIVPASGDVSVVGCAAAVPTSGSVALSAAGSDVWLLTGDAVSISSDGGSTW
;
A
#
# COMPACT_ATOMS: atom_id res chain seq x y z
N MET A 1 -2.16 13.69 6.53
CA MET A 1 -2.79 14.37 5.37
C MET A 1 -2.96 13.33 4.28
N GLY A 2 -4.17 13.12 3.78
CA GLY A 2 -4.47 12.02 2.85
C GLY A 2 -4.62 12.51 1.41
N SER A 3 -4.21 11.69 0.45
CA SER A 3 -4.40 11.93 -0.98
C SER A 3 -4.85 10.67 -1.70
N ILE A 4 -5.66 10.82 -2.74
CA ILE A 4 -6.08 9.74 -3.63
C ILE A 4 -5.90 10.18 -5.09
N VAL A 5 -5.61 9.24 -5.98
CA VAL A 5 -5.63 9.47 -7.43
C VAL A 5 -6.91 8.87 -7.97
N ALA A 6 -7.65 9.64 -8.75
CA ALA A 6 -8.91 9.21 -9.33
C ALA A 6 -9.12 9.84 -10.70
N ASP A 7 -9.88 9.15 -11.54
CA ASP A 7 -10.39 9.69 -12.79
C ASP A 7 -11.69 10.45 -12.45
N VAL A 8 -11.61 11.79 -12.45
CA VAL A 8 -12.71 12.68 -12.04
C VAL A 8 -13.20 13.51 -13.22
N THR A 9 -14.37 14.14 -13.08
CA THR A 9 -15.13 14.87 -14.11
C THR A 9 -15.87 13.99 -15.13
N ALA A 10 -16.74 14.61 -15.95
CA ALA A 10 -17.42 13.94 -17.05
C ALA A 10 -16.47 13.42 -18.14
N ALA A 11 -15.23 13.90 -18.17
CA ALA A 11 -14.19 13.45 -19.08
C ALA A 11 -13.30 12.34 -18.50
N CYS A 12 -13.53 11.92 -17.25
CA CYS A 12 -12.69 10.93 -16.54
C CYS A 12 -11.19 11.29 -16.58
N SER A 13 -10.86 12.58 -16.42
CA SER A 13 -9.48 13.04 -16.39
C SER A 13 -8.84 12.69 -15.06
N ARG A 14 -7.67 12.05 -15.10
CA ARG A 14 -6.90 11.67 -13.92
C ARG A 14 -6.40 12.90 -13.15
N THR A 15 -6.67 12.94 -11.85
CA THR A 15 -6.12 13.96 -10.94
C THR A 15 -5.90 13.38 -9.55
N THR A 16 -5.16 14.10 -8.72
CA THR A 16 -5.05 13.82 -7.29
C THR A 16 -6.02 14.70 -6.53
N LEU A 17 -6.77 14.11 -5.61
CA LEU A 17 -7.56 14.80 -4.61
C LEU A 17 -6.83 14.74 -3.27
N GLN A 18 -6.82 15.84 -2.53
CA GLN A 18 -6.17 15.92 -1.22
C GLN A 18 -7.14 16.39 -0.15
N SER A 19 -7.08 15.75 1.03
CA SER A 19 -7.87 16.14 2.19
C SER A 19 -7.01 16.71 3.33
N PHE A 20 -7.57 17.73 3.98
CA PHE A 20 -7.01 18.47 5.11
C PHE A 20 -7.81 18.22 6.40
N THR A 21 -8.95 17.55 6.29
CA THR A 21 -9.92 17.34 7.36
C THR A 21 -10.18 15.84 7.58
N GLY A 22 -9.15 15.02 7.40
CA GLY A 22 -9.25 13.57 7.62
C GLY A 22 -10.23 12.86 6.68
N GLY A 23 -10.48 13.40 5.48
CA GLY A 23 -11.34 12.79 4.47
C GLY A 23 -12.76 13.38 4.36
N GLU A 24 -13.14 14.34 5.22
CA GLU A 24 -14.45 14.99 5.13
C GLU A 24 -14.54 15.93 3.91
N PHE A 25 -13.50 16.73 3.68
CA PHE A 25 -13.42 17.68 2.57
C PHE A 25 -12.20 17.39 1.71
N TRP A 26 -12.38 17.51 0.40
CA TRP A 26 -11.36 17.24 -0.61
C TRP A 26 -11.23 18.44 -1.53
N ARG A 27 -10.02 18.67 -2.02
CA ARG A 27 -9.74 19.66 -3.07
C ARG A 27 -8.84 19.06 -4.14
N ASP A 28 -8.94 19.61 -5.34
CA ASP A 28 -8.03 19.26 -6.43
C ASP A 28 -6.58 19.60 -6.06
N ALA A 29 -5.68 18.67 -6.32
CA ALA A 29 -4.25 18.80 -6.11
C ALA A 29 -3.47 18.22 -7.31
N PRO A 30 -3.73 18.67 -8.55
CA PRO A 30 -3.18 18.07 -9.78
C PRO A 30 -1.65 18.05 -9.83
N ALA A 31 -0.98 18.99 -9.14
CA ALA A 31 0.47 19.00 -9.02
C ALA A 31 1.03 17.74 -8.33
N LEU A 32 0.23 17.04 -7.52
CA LEU A 32 0.62 15.79 -6.86
C LEU A 32 0.47 14.57 -7.77
N THR A 33 -0.24 14.66 -8.88
CA THR A 33 -0.50 13.49 -9.74
C THR A 33 0.79 12.92 -10.34
N ALA A 34 1.76 13.78 -10.65
CA ALA A 34 3.07 13.37 -11.16
C ALA A 34 3.96 12.69 -10.11
N THR A 35 3.63 12.80 -8.82
CA THR A 35 4.46 12.30 -7.71
C THR A 35 3.72 11.37 -6.75
N THR A 36 2.44 11.09 -7.00
CA THR A 36 1.64 10.15 -6.21
C THR A 36 1.71 8.78 -6.88
N PRO A 37 2.16 7.73 -6.18
CA PRO A 37 2.20 6.40 -6.77
C PRO A 37 0.78 5.84 -6.96
N TYR A 38 0.51 5.23 -8.11
CA TYR A 38 -0.76 4.54 -8.37
C TYR A 38 -0.61 3.46 -9.45
N VAL A 39 -1.49 2.45 -9.42
CA VAL A 39 -1.65 1.50 -10.53
C VAL A 39 -2.57 2.12 -11.57
N ASP A 40 -2.23 2.06 -12.86
CA ASP A 40 -3.14 2.55 -13.89
C ASP A 40 -4.40 1.65 -13.96
N PRO A 41 -5.59 2.16 -13.61
CA PRO A 41 -6.82 1.37 -13.61
C PRO A 41 -7.25 0.90 -15.01
N THR A 42 -6.76 1.53 -16.07
CA THR A 42 -7.05 1.14 -17.47
C THR A 42 -6.02 0.17 -18.05
N ALA A 43 -4.85 0.06 -17.41
CA ALA A 43 -3.77 -0.81 -17.80
C ALA A 43 -3.00 -1.29 -16.55
N PRO A 44 -3.52 -2.28 -15.80
CA PRO A 44 -2.93 -2.69 -14.52
C PRO A 44 -1.50 -3.25 -14.60
N GLY A 45 -1.02 -3.57 -15.81
CA GLY A 45 0.40 -3.84 -16.10
C GLY A 45 1.31 -2.59 -16.06
N THR A 46 0.78 -1.41 -15.74
CA THR A 46 1.52 -0.15 -15.64
C THR A 46 1.33 0.49 -14.28
N VAL A 47 2.43 0.89 -13.65
CA VAL A 47 2.43 1.65 -12.40
C VAL A 47 3.06 3.01 -12.60
N GLN A 48 2.50 4.01 -11.94
CA GLN A 48 3.13 5.32 -11.78
C GLN A 48 3.86 5.34 -10.46
N LEU A 49 5.14 5.68 -10.53
CA LEU A 49 6.05 5.82 -9.40
C LEU A 49 6.44 7.30 -9.29
N ILE A 50 7.09 7.70 -8.20
CA ILE A 50 7.57 9.08 -8.00
C ILE A 50 8.54 9.48 -9.13
N GLN A 51 9.26 8.53 -9.69
CA GLN A 51 10.22 8.73 -10.78
C GLN A 51 9.58 8.66 -12.17
N GLY A 52 8.27 8.42 -12.25
CA GLY A 52 7.50 8.30 -13.49
C GLY A 52 6.92 6.92 -13.75
N SER A 53 6.33 6.77 -14.92
CA SER A 53 5.63 5.56 -15.37
C SER A 53 6.59 4.41 -15.62
N ARG A 54 6.16 3.19 -15.28
CA ARG A 54 6.93 1.97 -15.52
C ARG A 54 6.01 0.77 -15.68
N ASP A 55 6.51 -0.27 -16.36
CA ASP A 55 5.88 -1.57 -16.37
C ASP A 55 5.87 -2.17 -14.95
N ALA A 56 4.71 -2.67 -14.55
CA ALA A 56 4.55 -3.47 -13.36
C ALA A 56 5.16 -4.86 -13.57
N PRO A 57 5.59 -5.56 -12.51
CA PRO A 57 6.10 -6.94 -12.61
C PRO A 57 5.01 -7.98 -12.90
N CYS A 58 3.75 -7.56 -13.05
CA CYS A 58 2.59 -8.38 -13.35
C CYS A 58 1.54 -7.55 -14.10
N ASP A 59 0.71 -8.21 -14.91
CA ASP A 59 -0.34 -7.55 -15.71
C ASP A 59 -1.60 -7.20 -14.89
N ASP A 60 -1.66 -7.63 -13.64
CA ASP A 60 -2.80 -7.54 -12.73
C ASP A 60 -2.44 -6.83 -11.41
N ALA A 61 -1.58 -5.82 -11.44
CA ALA A 61 -1.24 -5.07 -10.23
C ALA A 61 -2.51 -4.51 -9.56
N VAL A 62 -2.60 -4.63 -8.24
CA VAL A 62 -3.74 -4.15 -7.45
C VAL A 62 -3.36 -3.04 -6.48
N GLN A 63 -2.08 -2.94 -6.12
CA GLN A 63 -1.58 -1.88 -5.26
C GLN A 63 -0.11 -1.57 -5.55
N VAL A 64 0.25 -0.29 -5.41
CA VAL A 64 1.64 0.16 -5.41
C VAL A 64 1.88 1.14 -4.27
N VAL A 65 3.07 1.07 -3.68
CA VAL A 65 3.61 2.07 -2.76
C VAL A 65 5.02 2.44 -3.20
N ASP A 66 5.40 3.71 -3.07
CA ASP A 66 6.73 4.20 -3.45
C ASP A 66 7.15 5.39 -2.58
N SER A 67 8.33 5.30 -1.97
CA SER A 67 8.94 6.37 -1.17
C SER A 67 10.00 7.17 -1.95
N GLY A 68 10.27 6.80 -3.20
CA GLY A 68 11.35 7.31 -4.04
C GLY A 68 12.68 6.60 -3.78
N GLN A 69 12.84 5.95 -2.63
CA GLN A 69 14.00 5.11 -2.28
C GLN A 69 13.67 3.62 -2.28
N ALA A 70 12.39 3.26 -2.19
CA ALA A 70 11.91 1.90 -2.33
C ALA A 70 10.47 1.90 -2.81
N ALA A 71 10.09 0.89 -3.59
CA ALA A 71 8.71 0.69 -4.01
C ALA A 71 8.32 -0.77 -3.90
N ALA A 72 7.03 -1.04 -3.75
CA ALA A 72 6.48 -2.37 -3.85
C ALA A 72 5.20 -2.38 -4.69
N VAL A 73 5.00 -3.48 -5.40
CA VAL A 73 3.80 -3.78 -6.19
C VAL A 73 3.20 -5.08 -5.70
N LEU A 74 1.93 -5.05 -5.32
CA LEU A 74 1.12 -6.23 -5.03
C LEU A 74 0.31 -6.59 -6.27
N CYS A 75 0.44 -7.84 -6.72
CA CYS A 75 -0.32 -8.39 -7.85
C CYS A 75 -1.64 -9.03 -7.38
N GLY A 76 -2.61 -9.16 -8.27
CA GLY A 76 -3.91 -9.81 -7.98
C GLY A 76 -3.77 -11.27 -7.56
N SER A 77 -2.72 -11.95 -8.03
CA SER A 77 -2.31 -13.29 -7.57
C SER A 77 -1.82 -13.35 -6.12
N GLY A 78 -1.58 -12.22 -5.47
CA GLY A 78 -0.93 -12.12 -4.15
C GLY A 78 0.61 -12.09 -4.22
N ALA A 79 1.20 -12.19 -5.42
CA ALA A 79 2.64 -12.05 -5.59
C ALA A 79 3.10 -10.62 -5.25
N LEU A 80 4.09 -10.51 -4.36
CA LEU A 80 4.62 -9.24 -3.92
C LEU A 80 6.02 -8.99 -4.48
N HIS A 81 6.19 -7.86 -5.15
CA HIS A 81 7.45 -7.46 -5.73
C HIS A 81 7.94 -6.18 -5.09
N VAL A 82 9.24 -6.10 -4.82
CA VAL A 82 9.87 -4.96 -4.16
C VAL A 82 11.08 -4.51 -4.96
N ARG A 83 11.36 -3.21 -4.96
CA ARG A 83 12.61 -2.62 -5.47
C ARG A 83 13.23 -1.69 -4.45
N SER A 84 14.54 -1.53 -4.55
CA SER A 84 15.33 -0.52 -3.83
C SER A 84 15.94 0.44 -4.84
N GLY A 85 15.87 1.74 -4.54
CA GLY A 85 16.25 2.83 -5.44
C GLY A 85 15.53 2.75 -6.79
N SER A 86 16.32 2.91 -7.87
CA SER A 86 15.85 2.80 -9.26
C SER A 86 16.06 1.41 -9.87
N GLY A 87 16.34 0.40 -9.06
CA GLY A 87 16.56 -0.97 -9.53
C GLY A 87 15.28 -1.64 -10.03
N ASP A 88 15.43 -2.87 -10.52
CA ASP A 88 14.31 -3.70 -10.95
C ASP A 88 13.49 -4.22 -9.77
N PHE A 89 12.20 -4.47 -10.04
CA PHE A 89 11.34 -5.20 -9.12
C PHE A 89 11.79 -6.65 -9.05
N ARG A 90 11.91 -7.17 -7.83
CA ARG A 90 12.17 -8.58 -7.58
C ARG A 90 11.07 -9.16 -6.71
N LEU A 91 10.76 -10.44 -6.92
CA LEU A 91 9.81 -11.17 -6.10
C LEU A 91 10.34 -11.28 -4.67
N VAL A 92 9.45 -11.07 -3.70
CA VAL A 92 9.69 -11.28 -2.28
C VAL A 92 8.71 -12.32 -1.77
N ASP A 93 9.20 -13.26 -0.96
CA ASP A 93 8.37 -14.30 -0.35
C ASP A 93 7.60 -13.72 0.84
N ALA A 94 6.41 -13.18 0.55
CA ALA A 94 5.49 -12.62 1.53
C ALA A 94 4.07 -13.19 1.29
N PRO A 95 3.89 -14.51 1.41
CA PRO A 95 2.62 -15.15 1.10
C PRO A 95 1.52 -14.61 2.02
N GLY A 96 0.35 -14.35 1.43
CA GLY A 96 -0.81 -13.86 2.17
C GLY A 96 -0.84 -12.35 2.40
N ALA A 97 0.08 -11.56 1.83
CA ALA A 97 -0.05 -10.11 1.79
C ALA A 97 -1.29 -9.68 0.99
N LEU A 98 -2.12 -8.82 1.57
CA LEU A 98 -3.36 -8.32 0.98
C LEU A 98 -3.37 -6.79 0.83
N ALA A 99 -2.58 -6.09 1.64
CA ALA A 99 -2.42 -4.64 1.54
C ALA A 99 -0.99 -4.22 1.90
N LEU A 100 -0.58 -3.07 1.37
CA LEU A 100 0.73 -2.44 1.56
C LEU A 100 0.59 -1.04 2.17
N ALA A 101 1.61 -0.60 2.91
CA ALA A 101 1.80 0.79 3.30
C ALA A 101 3.29 1.12 3.42
N LEU A 102 3.67 2.40 3.33
CA LEU A 102 5.01 2.83 3.68
C LEU A 102 5.12 3.04 5.18
N GLY A 103 6.04 2.34 5.83
CA GLY A 103 6.41 2.56 7.22
C GLY A 103 7.73 3.33 7.34
N PRO A 104 8.11 3.74 8.57
CA PRO A 104 9.36 4.46 8.81
C PRO A 104 10.61 3.61 8.50
N ASP A 105 10.52 2.30 8.71
CA ASP A 105 11.66 1.36 8.59
C ASP A 105 11.50 0.37 7.42
N GLY A 106 10.64 0.65 6.45
CA GLY A 106 10.41 -0.23 5.30
C GLY A 106 8.98 -0.20 4.78
N ILE A 107 8.57 -1.30 4.19
CA ILE A 107 7.23 -1.46 3.62
C ILE A 107 6.44 -2.37 4.55
N LEU A 108 5.30 -1.88 5.03
CA LEU A 108 4.39 -2.65 5.86
C LEU A 108 3.45 -3.47 4.97
N THR A 109 3.09 -4.66 5.44
CA THR A 109 2.06 -5.49 4.83
C THR A 109 0.96 -5.81 5.84
N ALA A 110 -0.27 -5.95 5.36
CA ALA A 110 -1.35 -6.55 6.12
C ALA A 110 -1.87 -7.78 5.38
N GLY A 111 -2.13 -8.87 6.10
CA GLY A 111 -2.44 -10.14 5.46
C GLY A 111 -2.69 -11.30 6.42
N THR A 112 -2.36 -12.51 5.95
CA THR A 112 -2.38 -13.73 6.77
C THR A 112 -0.96 -14.19 7.11
N ALA A 113 -0.77 -14.82 8.26
CA ALA A 113 0.47 -15.55 8.60
C ALA A 113 0.14 -16.72 9.53
N GLU A 114 0.88 -17.83 9.44
CA GLU A 114 0.64 -19.01 10.30
C GLU A 114 0.74 -18.69 11.80
N SER A 115 1.58 -17.73 12.16
CA SER A 115 1.78 -17.27 13.54
C SER A 115 0.70 -16.31 14.05
N CYS A 116 -0.25 -15.90 13.21
CA CYS A 116 -1.28 -14.93 13.54
C CYS A 116 -2.67 -15.43 13.15
N ALA A 117 -3.53 -15.65 14.15
CA ALA A 117 -4.92 -16.08 13.94
C ALA A 117 -5.84 -14.98 13.37
N GLY A 118 -5.40 -13.72 13.41
CA GLY A 118 -6.11 -12.57 12.85
C GLY A 118 -5.41 -12.00 11.62
N THR A 119 -5.32 -10.68 11.53
CA THR A 119 -4.59 -10.02 10.44
C THR A 119 -3.15 -9.79 10.84
N SER A 120 -2.23 -10.44 10.13
CA SER A 120 -0.80 -10.27 10.34
C SER A 120 -0.36 -8.92 9.82
N ILE A 121 0.52 -8.27 10.58
CA ILE A 121 1.22 -7.07 10.14
C ILE A 121 2.66 -7.45 9.90
N GLY A 122 3.06 -7.41 8.64
CA GLY A 122 4.42 -7.70 8.23
C GLY A 122 5.23 -6.43 7.99
N ARG A 123 6.55 -6.59 7.98
CA ARG A 123 7.50 -5.58 7.52
C ARG A 123 8.48 -6.20 6.56
N ILE A 124 8.70 -5.50 5.47
CA ILE A 124 9.69 -5.85 4.45
C ILE A 124 10.80 -4.82 4.49
N VAL A 125 12.04 -5.31 4.56
CA VAL A 125 13.24 -4.49 4.38
C VAL A 125 13.56 -4.45 2.89
N PRO A 126 13.37 -3.34 2.15
CA PRO A 126 13.43 -3.37 0.68
C PRO A 126 14.79 -3.77 0.10
N ALA A 127 15.88 -3.48 0.82
CA ALA A 127 17.23 -3.80 0.38
C ALA A 127 17.52 -5.31 0.35
N SER A 128 17.17 -6.05 1.41
CA SER A 128 17.36 -7.50 1.50
C SER A 128 16.14 -8.29 1.01
N GLY A 129 14.95 -7.74 1.23
CA GLY A 129 13.65 -8.39 0.97
C GLY A 129 13.24 -9.28 2.12
N ASP A 130 13.93 -9.20 3.24
CA ASP A 130 13.55 -9.95 4.44
C ASP A 130 12.16 -9.50 4.88
N VAL A 131 11.34 -10.49 5.20
CA VAL A 131 9.98 -10.31 5.68
C VAL A 131 9.92 -10.77 7.13
N SER A 132 9.31 -9.98 7.99
CA SER A 132 9.10 -10.32 9.40
C SER A 132 7.69 -9.94 9.82
N VAL A 133 7.09 -10.74 10.70
CA VAL A 133 5.81 -10.39 11.35
C VAL A 133 6.13 -9.45 12.51
N VAL A 134 5.52 -8.27 12.51
CA VAL A 134 5.67 -7.23 13.53
C VAL A 134 4.58 -7.32 14.59
N GLY A 135 3.36 -7.63 14.18
CA GLY A 135 2.23 -7.76 15.08
C GLY A 135 1.07 -8.55 14.49
N CYS A 136 0.05 -8.75 15.33
CA CYS A 136 -1.14 -9.51 14.98
C CYS A 136 -2.37 -8.78 15.51
N ALA A 137 -3.14 -8.18 14.60
CA ALA A 137 -4.41 -7.57 14.94
C ALA A 137 -5.47 -8.67 15.11
N ALA A 138 -6.40 -8.48 16.04
CA ALA A 138 -7.45 -9.45 16.31
C ALA A 138 -8.27 -9.79 15.05
N ALA A 139 -8.68 -11.05 14.92
CA ALA A 139 -9.50 -11.50 13.81
C ALA A 139 -10.88 -10.81 13.86
N VAL A 140 -11.18 -10.03 12.83
CA VAL A 140 -12.54 -9.59 12.53
C VAL A 140 -13.05 -10.56 11.45
N PRO A 141 -14.29 -11.08 11.52
CA PRO A 141 -14.82 -11.98 10.48
C PRO A 141 -14.64 -11.36 9.09
N THR A 142 -13.74 -11.92 8.26
CA THR A 142 -13.36 -11.30 6.99
C THR A 142 -14.21 -11.84 5.84
N SER A 143 -15.33 -11.19 5.61
CA SER A 143 -15.84 -10.99 4.25
C SER A 143 -15.69 -9.52 3.92
N GLY A 144 -14.59 -9.12 3.25
CA GLY A 144 -14.39 -7.72 2.91
C GLY A 144 -12.94 -7.33 2.60
N SER A 145 -12.74 -6.05 2.32
CA SER A 145 -11.44 -5.47 1.96
C SER A 145 -10.49 -5.41 3.15
N VAL A 146 -9.20 -5.52 2.85
CA VAL A 146 -8.11 -5.20 3.78
C VAL A 146 -7.42 -3.95 3.24
N ALA A 147 -7.23 -2.94 4.08
CA ALA A 147 -6.45 -1.77 3.73
C ALA A 147 -5.53 -1.38 4.88
N LEU A 148 -4.36 -0.87 4.54
CA LEU A 148 -3.32 -0.47 5.48
C LEU A 148 -2.87 0.95 5.16
N SER A 149 -2.69 1.77 6.19
CA SER A 149 -2.07 3.09 6.08
C SER A 149 -1.19 3.36 7.28
N ALA A 150 -0.13 4.13 7.10
CA ALA A 150 0.78 4.47 8.18
C ALA A 150 1.26 5.92 8.08
N ALA A 151 1.48 6.53 9.24
CA ALA A 151 2.06 7.86 9.38
C ALA A 151 2.89 7.91 10.68
N GLY A 152 4.21 7.99 10.56
CA GLY A 152 5.09 7.87 11.73
C GLY A 152 4.98 6.46 12.33
N SER A 153 4.72 6.39 13.64
CA SER A 153 4.46 5.12 14.34
C SER A 153 3.00 4.68 14.30
N ASP A 154 2.09 5.55 13.84
CA ASP A 154 0.68 5.21 13.81
C ASP A 154 0.35 4.40 12.55
N VAL A 155 -0.37 3.29 12.73
CA VAL A 155 -0.79 2.39 11.66
C VAL A 155 -2.29 2.15 11.77
N TRP A 156 -3.02 2.47 10.70
CA TRP A 156 -4.45 2.21 10.57
C TRP A 156 -4.65 0.95 9.74
N LEU A 157 -5.42 0.02 10.29
CA LEU A 157 -5.84 -1.20 9.61
C LEU A 157 -7.35 -1.18 9.45
N LEU A 158 -7.82 -1.34 8.22
CA LEU A 158 -9.21 -1.65 7.91
C LEU A 158 -9.31 -3.14 7.59
N THR A 159 -10.21 -3.84 8.28
CA THR A 159 -10.59 -5.23 7.99
C THR A 159 -12.11 -5.35 7.93
N GLY A 160 -12.65 -5.60 6.73
CA GLY A 160 -14.09 -5.51 6.51
C GLY A 160 -14.57 -4.08 6.77
N ASP A 161 -15.40 -3.91 7.80
CA ASP A 161 -15.96 -2.61 8.22
C ASP A 161 -15.29 -2.06 9.50
N ALA A 162 -14.32 -2.76 10.07
CA ALA A 162 -13.67 -2.37 11.32
C ALA A 162 -12.34 -1.65 11.06
N VAL A 163 -12.13 -0.52 11.74
CA VAL A 163 -10.85 0.20 11.75
C VAL A 163 -10.20 0.04 13.11
N SER A 164 -8.96 -0.45 13.11
CA SER A 164 -8.09 -0.50 14.29
C SER A 164 -6.88 0.43 14.09
N ILE A 165 -6.32 0.92 15.19
CA ILE A 165 -5.19 1.85 15.16
C ILE A 165 -4.12 1.34 16.12
N SER A 166 -2.93 1.09 15.59
CA SER A 166 -1.71 0.89 16.36
C SER A 166 -0.95 2.19 16.48
N SER A 167 -0.33 2.46 17.63
CA SER A 167 0.55 3.62 17.85
C SER A 167 2.04 3.25 17.99
N ASP A 168 2.39 1.99 17.77
CA ASP A 168 3.75 1.43 17.97
C ASP A 168 4.28 0.69 16.73
N GLY A 169 3.90 1.18 15.55
CA GLY A 169 4.35 0.65 14.27
C GLY A 169 3.69 -0.67 13.87
N GLY A 170 2.51 -0.97 14.42
CA GLY A 170 1.74 -2.19 14.14
C GLY A 170 2.09 -3.37 15.03
N SER A 171 2.83 -3.15 16.12
CA SER A 171 3.25 -4.21 17.05
C SER A 171 2.09 -4.61 17.97
N THR A 172 1.32 -3.63 18.45
CA THR A 172 0.09 -3.81 19.24
C THR A 172 -1.09 -3.08 18.61
N TRP A 173 -2.32 -3.58 18.84
CA TRP A 173 -3.56 -3.17 18.18
C TRP A 173 -4.73 -3.10 19.16
#